data_AF-A0A507B188-F1
#
_entry.id   AF-A0A507B188-F1
#
_cell.length_a   1.000
_cell.length_b   1.000
_cell.length_c   1.000
_cell.angle_alpha   90.00
_cell.angle_beta   90.00
_cell.angle_gamma   90.00
#
_symmetry.space_group_name_H-M   'P 1'
#
loop_
_entity.id
_entity.type
_entity.pdbx_description
1 polymer ?
#
loop_
_entity_poly.entity_id
_entity_poly.type
_entity_poly.pdbx_seq_one_letter_code
_entity_poly.pdbx_strand_id
1 'polypeptide(L)'
;MLPPTRAIAAQLVLAVAYLHGRGIVHGDLHLGNVRLKLPREYRLWSDEELLARCGEPELEPVQTFDDKPIPTGVPPVATLPLWFPMQSITELPLSDAHIALADFSEAYRPSQESRYECRTQIHSRPPEDRFEPTKPKSFPRDI
;
A
#
# COMPACT_ATOMS: atom_id res chain seq x y z
N MET A 1 -16.79 15.82 -6.99
CA MET A 1 -16.10 14.63 -6.44
C MET A 1 -17.14 13.54 -6.24
N LEU A 2 -16.92 12.34 -6.78
CA LEU A 2 -17.85 11.22 -6.65
C LEU A 2 -17.97 10.78 -5.17
N PRO A 3 -19.13 10.25 -4.72
CA PRO A 3 -19.31 9.84 -3.32
C PRO A 3 -18.23 8.88 -2.78
N PRO A 4 -17.79 7.84 -3.52
CA PRO A 4 -16.72 6.94 -3.07
C PRO A 4 -15.38 7.67 -2.83
N THR A 5 -15.01 8.60 -3.71
CA THR A 5 -13.78 9.38 -3.57
C THR A 5 -13.80 10.23 -2.29
N ARG A 6 -14.95 10.84 -1.97
CA ARG A 6 -15.12 11.60 -0.72
C ARG A 6 -14.98 10.72 0.51
N ALA A 7 -15.57 9.52 0.47
CA ALA A 7 -15.48 8.56 1.57
C ALA A 7 -14.04 8.06 1.78
N ILE A 8 -13.31 7.78 0.70
CA ILE A 8 -11.90 7.37 0.75
C ILE A 8 -11.03 8.50 1.32
N ALA A 9 -11.18 9.72 0.81
CA ALA A 9 -10.42 10.87 1.29
C ALA A 9 -10.67 11.13 2.79
N ALA A 10 -11.94 11.07 3.23
CA ALA A 10 -12.29 11.22 4.64
C ALA A 10 -11.65 10.14 5.52
N GLN A 11 -11.69 8.87 5.09
CA GLN A 11 -11.03 7.77 5.80
C GLN A 11 -9.51 7.96 5.89
N LEU A 12 -8.88 8.42 4.81
CA LEU A 12 -7.44 8.64 4.78
C LEU A 12 -7.04 9.75 5.75
N VAL A 13 -7.75 10.88 5.72
CA VAL A 13 -7.54 11.99 6.67
C VAL A 13 -7.71 11.52 8.11
N LEU A 14 -8.74 10.71 8.39
CA LEU A 14 -8.95 10.15 9.74
C LEU A 14 -7.82 9.21 10.18
N ALA A 15 -7.32 8.37 9.27
CA ALA A 15 -6.19 7.48 9.55
C ALA A 15 -4.90 8.27 9.85
N VAL A 16 -4.60 9.27 9.03
CA VAL A 16 -3.43 10.15 9.23
C VAL A 16 -3.56 10.94 10.53
N ALA A 17 -4.72 11.54 10.79
CA ALA A 17 -4.99 12.26 12.04
C ALA A 17 -4.83 11.35 13.27
N TYR A 18 -5.28 10.10 13.19
CA TYR A 18 -5.06 9.12 14.25
C TYR A 18 -3.56 8.85 14.48
N LEU A 19 -2.78 8.60 13.42
CA LEU A 19 -1.33 8.38 13.55
C LEU A 19 -0.63 9.60 14.15
N HIS A 20 -0.93 10.79 13.64
CA HIS A 20 -0.35 12.05 14.11
C HIS A 20 -0.69 12.29 15.57
N GLY A 21 -1.93 12.02 15.99
CA GLY A 21 -2.35 12.06 17.39
C GLY A 21 -1.63 11.06 18.31
N ARG A 22 -1.02 10.01 17.74
CA ARG A 22 -0.15 9.06 18.45
C ARG A 22 1.34 9.40 18.35
N GLY A 23 1.67 10.56 17.79
CA GLY A 23 3.03 11.03 17.58
C GLY A 23 3.77 10.25 16.48
N ILE A 24 3.04 9.61 15.56
CA ILE A 24 3.59 8.79 14.49
C ILE A 24 3.39 9.50 13.16
N VAL A 25 4.44 9.56 12.35
CA VAL A 25 4.41 9.94 10.93
C VAL A 25 4.47 8.65 10.13
N HIS A 26 3.61 8.48 9.13
CA HIS A 26 3.64 7.32 8.24
C HIS A 26 4.91 7.31 7.40
N GLY A 27 5.31 8.47 6.88
CA GLY A 27 6.61 8.68 6.24
C GLY A 27 6.66 8.22 4.79
N ASP A 28 5.79 7.30 4.38
CA ASP A 28 5.68 6.87 2.98
C ASP A 28 4.24 6.85 2.46
N LEU A 29 3.54 7.98 2.62
CA LEU A 29 2.14 8.04 2.22
C LEU A 29 2.01 8.22 0.69
N HIS A 30 1.44 7.22 0.02
CA HIS A 30 1.08 7.28 -1.39
C HIS A 30 -0.07 6.31 -1.69
N LEU A 31 -0.70 6.41 -2.87
CA LEU A 31 -1.83 5.53 -3.24
C LEU A 31 -1.47 4.05 -3.19
N GLY A 32 -0.23 3.73 -3.55
CA GLY A 32 0.35 2.39 -3.40
C GLY A 32 0.50 1.90 -1.96
N ASN A 33 0.16 2.65 -0.91
CA ASN A 33 0.06 2.24 0.50
C ASN A 33 -1.36 2.39 1.08
N VAL A 34 -2.32 2.84 0.26
CA VAL A 34 -3.74 2.85 0.58
C VAL A 34 -4.40 1.63 -0.06
N ARG A 35 -4.81 0.66 0.76
CA ARG A 35 -5.43 -0.59 0.28
C ARG A 35 -6.94 -0.49 0.36
N LEU A 36 -7.64 -0.87 -0.71
CA LEU A 36 -9.07 -1.16 -0.62
C LEU A 36 -9.27 -2.44 0.18
N LYS A 37 -10.22 -2.39 1.10
CA LYS A 37 -10.63 -3.53 1.90
C LYS A 37 -11.49 -4.44 1.02
N LEU A 38 -11.14 -5.72 0.96
CA LEU A 38 -11.99 -6.74 0.35
C LEU A 38 -13.42 -6.64 0.91
N PRO A 39 -14.44 -6.56 0.03
CA PRO A 39 -15.83 -6.70 0.41
C PRO A 39 -16.06 -7.92 1.31
N ARG A 40 -17.01 -7.78 2.24
CA ARG A 40 -17.24 -8.79 3.30
C ARG A 40 -17.55 -10.17 2.73
N GLU A 41 -18.26 -10.21 1.60
CA GLU A 41 -18.60 -11.45 0.88
C GLU A 41 -17.37 -12.28 0.50
N TYR A 42 -16.25 -11.64 0.14
CA TYR A 42 -15.01 -12.31 -0.26
C TYR A 42 -14.15 -12.72 0.93
N ARG A 43 -14.22 -11.97 2.03
CA ARG A 43 -13.47 -12.27 3.26
C ARG A 43 -13.91 -13.55 3.96
N LEU A 44 -15.11 -14.02 3.66
CA LEU A 44 -15.72 -15.18 4.30
C LEU A 44 -15.43 -16.48 3.54
N TRP A 45 -14.74 -16.42 2.40
CA TRP A 45 -14.41 -17.62 1.64
C TRP A 45 -13.37 -18.45 2.39
N SER A 46 -13.60 -19.76 2.47
CA SER A 46 -12.56 -20.71 2.86
C SER A 46 -11.48 -20.82 1.78
N ASP A 47 -10.34 -21.43 2.11
CA ASP A 47 -9.29 -21.69 1.13
C ASP A 47 -9.81 -22.56 -0.03
N GLU A 48 -10.70 -23.52 0.25
CA GLU A 48 -11.35 -24.34 -0.78
C GLU A 48 -12.28 -23.52 -1.68
N GLU A 49 -13.06 -22.60 -1.12
CA GLU A 49 -13.93 -21.72 -1.89
C GLU A 49 -13.13 -20.74 -2.76
N LEU A 50 -12.01 -20.23 -2.25
CA LEU A 50 -11.09 -19.37 -2.98
C LEU A 50 -10.49 -20.14 -4.15
N LEU A 51 -10.00 -21.37 -3.94
CA LEU A 51 -9.46 -22.21 -5.00
C LEU A 51 -10.53 -22.58 -6.05
N ALA A 52 -11.73 -22.95 -5.61
CA ALA A 52 -12.82 -23.32 -6.50
C ALA A 52 -13.28 -22.16 -7.39
N ARG A 53 -13.18 -20.91 -6.92
CA ARG A 53 -13.62 -19.72 -7.67
C ARG A 53 -12.51 -19.05 -8.47
N CYS A 54 -11.30 -19.03 -7.92
CA CYS A 54 -10.16 -18.34 -8.53
C CYS A 54 -9.28 -19.26 -9.38
N GLY A 55 -9.42 -20.57 -9.22
CA GLY A 55 -8.56 -21.58 -9.85
C GLY A 55 -7.26 -21.81 -9.09
N GLU A 56 -6.49 -22.78 -9.58
CA GLU A 56 -5.14 -23.08 -9.07
C GLU A 56 -4.21 -21.89 -9.26
N PRO A 57 -3.31 -21.60 -8.31
CA PRO A 57 -2.33 -20.53 -8.45
C PRO A 57 -1.47 -20.73 -9.70
N GLU A 58 -1.35 -19.68 -10.51
CA GLU A 58 -0.46 -19.69 -11.66
C GLU A 58 1.00 -19.57 -11.20
N LEU A 59 1.86 -20.43 -11.75
CA LEU A 59 3.27 -20.49 -11.40
C LEU A 59 4.13 -20.14 -12.61
N GLU A 60 5.12 -19.28 -12.41
CA GLU A 60 6.14 -18.97 -13.42
C GLU A 60 7.54 -19.34 -12.94
N PRO A 61 8.39 -19.91 -13.82
CA PRO A 61 9.81 -20.12 -13.50
C PRO A 61 10.51 -18.78 -13.24
N VAL A 62 11.28 -18.72 -12.16
CA VAL A 62 12.14 -17.56 -11.88
C VAL A 62 13.33 -17.62 -12.84
N GLN A 63 13.53 -16.55 -13.61
CA GLN A 63 14.65 -16.43 -14.54
C GLN A 63 15.52 -15.23 -14.18
N THR A 64 16.83 -15.36 -14.36
CA THR A 64 17.76 -14.24 -14.22
C THR A 64 17.90 -13.53 -15.56
N PHE A 65 18.14 -12.22 -15.55
CA PHE A 65 18.22 -11.40 -16.77
C PHE A 65 19.32 -11.84 -17.76
N ASP A 66 20.33 -12.60 -17.32
CA ASP A 66 21.51 -13.00 -18.12
C ASP A 66 21.64 -14.53 -18.24
N ASP A 67 20.57 -15.31 -18.04
CA ASP A 67 20.60 -16.79 -17.99
C ASP A 67 21.58 -17.37 -16.95
N LYS A 68 22.02 -16.55 -15.98
CA LYS A 68 22.84 -16.97 -14.85
C LYS A 68 22.06 -17.93 -13.96
N PRO A 69 22.75 -18.84 -13.26
CA PRO A 69 22.11 -19.73 -12.30
C PRO A 69 21.39 -18.91 -11.22
N ILE A 70 20.20 -19.38 -10.84
CA ILE A 70 19.41 -18.81 -9.75
C ILE A 70 20.25 -18.89 -8.46
N PRO A 71 20.44 -17.78 -7.71
CA PRO A 71 21.20 -17.80 -6.47
C PRO A 71 20.63 -18.76 -5.43
N THR A 72 21.51 -19.36 -4.63
CA THR A 72 21.11 -20.21 -3.50
C THR A 72 20.19 -19.43 -2.56
N GLY A 73 19.00 -19.97 -2.30
CA GLY A 73 17.99 -19.38 -1.40
C GLY A 73 16.85 -18.64 -2.13
N VAL A 74 16.92 -18.48 -3.45
CA VAL A 74 15.81 -17.96 -4.25
C VAL A 74 14.93 -19.13 -4.73
N PRO A 75 13.59 -19.08 -4.55
CA PRO A 75 12.70 -20.09 -5.07
C PRO A 75 12.82 -20.23 -6.61
N PRO A 76 12.80 -21.46 -7.16
CA PRO A 76 12.91 -21.67 -8.60
C PRO A 76 11.63 -21.29 -9.36
N VAL A 77 10.51 -21.11 -8.65
CA VAL A 77 9.21 -20.71 -9.19
C VAL A 77 8.60 -19.61 -8.34
N ALA A 78 7.88 -18.71 -8.98
CA ALA A 78 7.09 -17.68 -8.34
C ALA A 78 5.60 -17.96 -8.58
N THR A 79 4.78 -17.71 -7.55
CA THR A 79 3.33 -17.67 -7.71
C THR A 79 2.93 -16.28 -8.21
N LEU A 80 2.23 -16.25 -9.35
CA LEU A 80 1.77 -14.99 -9.92
C LEU A 80 0.63 -14.39 -9.10
N PRO A 81 0.54 -13.04 -9.03
CA PRO A 81 -0.54 -12.39 -8.32
C PRO A 81 -1.86 -12.62 -9.05
N LEU A 82 -2.88 -12.99 -8.29
CA LEU A 82 -4.25 -13.02 -8.78
C LEU A 82 -4.83 -11.60 -8.80
N TRP A 83 -5.37 -11.18 -9.94
CA TRP A 83 -6.18 -9.96 -10.02
C TRP A 83 -7.54 -10.21 -9.38
N PHE A 84 -7.82 -9.52 -8.28
CA PHE A 84 -9.05 -9.72 -7.52
C PHE A 84 -9.84 -8.42 -7.30
N PRO A 85 -11.16 -8.41 -7.58
CA PRO A 85 -11.90 -9.49 -8.25
C PRO A 85 -11.43 -9.65 -9.69
N MET A 86 -11.58 -10.86 -10.25
CA MET A 86 -11.09 -11.25 -11.60
C MET A 86 -11.83 -10.54 -12.76
N GLN A 87 -12.55 -9.45 -12.46
CA GLN A 87 -13.25 -8.61 -13.41
C GLN A 87 -12.75 -7.17 -13.27
N SER A 88 -12.60 -6.48 -14.40
CA SER A 88 -12.31 -5.04 -14.39
C SER A 88 -13.45 -4.31 -13.68
N ILE A 89 -13.16 -3.73 -12.51
CA ILE A 89 -14.09 -2.84 -11.83
C ILE A 89 -13.96 -1.46 -12.47
N THR A 90 -15.00 -1.02 -13.17
CA THR A 90 -15.09 0.35 -13.71
C THR A 90 -15.71 1.33 -12.69
N GLU A 91 -16.46 0.82 -11.72
CA GLU A 91 -17.15 1.61 -10.70
C GLU A 91 -16.97 1.00 -9.31
N LEU A 92 -16.56 1.81 -8.33
CA LEU A 92 -16.46 1.40 -6.94
C LEU A 92 -17.75 1.79 -6.18
N PRO A 93 -18.57 0.84 -5.72
CA PRO A 93 -19.73 1.14 -4.89
C PRO A 93 -19.31 1.84 -3.60
N LEU A 94 -20.15 2.75 -3.09
CA LEU A 94 -19.87 3.42 -1.83
C LEU A 94 -19.74 2.44 -0.65
N SER A 95 -20.49 1.33 -0.67
CA SER A 95 -20.42 0.25 0.32
C SER A 95 -19.09 -0.49 0.34
N ASP A 96 -18.33 -0.44 -0.75
CA ASP A 96 -17.03 -1.10 -0.89
C ASP A 96 -15.86 -0.12 -0.83
N ALA A 97 -16.15 1.18 -0.70
CA ALA A 97 -15.17 2.25 -0.60
C ALA A 97 -14.50 2.32 0.78
N HIS A 98 -14.12 1.17 1.32
CA HIS A 98 -13.44 1.04 2.60
C HIS A 98 -11.94 0.88 2.39
N ILE A 99 -11.13 1.64 3.12
CA ILE A 99 -9.67 1.56 3.00
C ILE A 99 -9.00 1.07 4.28
N ALA A 100 -7.77 0.59 4.11
CA ALA A 100 -6.78 0.40 5.17
C ALA A 100 -5.48 1.09 4.73
N LEU A 101 -4.86 1.82 5.66
CA LEU A 101 -3.50 2.29 5.48
C LEU A 101 -2.55 1.13 5.80
N ALA A 102 -1.59 0.88 4.92
CA ALA A 102 -0.66 -0.24 4.99
C ALA A 102 0.78 0.24 4.82
N ASP A 103 1.72 -0.67 5.10
CA ASP A 103 3.16 -0.47 5.00
C ASP A 103 3.72 0.63 5.93
N PHE A 104 4.00 0.23 7.17
CA PHE A 104 4.57 1.09 8.20
C PHE A 104 6.10 0.97 8.31
N SER A 105 6.77 0.40 7.31
CA SER A 105 8.22 0.20 7.33
C SER A 105 9.00 1.53 7.43
N GLU A 106 8.43 2.61 6.89
CA GLU A 106 8.97 3.96 6.95
C GLU A 106 8.36 4.85 8.05
N ALA A 107 7.51 4.28 8.91
CA ALA A 107 6.85 5.02 9.97
C ALA A 107 7.82 5.32 11.13
N TYR A 108 7.66 6.49 11.74
CA TYR A 108 8.54 6.95 12.82
C TYR A 108 7.89 7.96 13.75
N ARG A 109 8.55 8.23 14.88
CA ARG A 109 8.17 9.31 15.80
C ARG A 109 9.18 10.45 15.72
N PRO A 110 8.79 11.65 15.22
CA PRO A 110 9.68 12.81 15.18
C PRO A 110 10.26 13.21 16.54
N SER A 111 9.59 12.84 17.65
CA SER A 111 10.08 13.08 19.00
C SER A 111 11.17 12.11 19.47
N GLN A 112 11.40 11.01 18.74
CA GLN A 112 12.36 9.96 19.10
C GLN A 112 13.53 9.89 18.10
N GLU A 113 13.29 10.20 16.82
CA GLU A 113 14.30 10.17 15.79
C GLU A 113 14.11 11.30 14.76
N SER A 114 15.24 11.79 14.22
CA SER A 114 15.28 12.79 13.15
C SER A 114 15.52 12.11 11.81
N ARG A 115 14.60 12.27 10.86
CA ARG A 115 14.75 11.82 9.48
C ARG A 115 14.90 13.02 8.55
N TYR A 116 15.85 12.97 7.62
CA TYR A 116 16.07 14.04 6.65
C TYR A 116 15.69 13.63 5.23
N GLU A 117 15.70 12.32 4.94
CA GLU A 117 15.45 11.78 3.61
C GLU A 117 13.99 11.39 3.43
N CYS A 118 13.46 11.67 2.24
CA CYS A 118 12.20 11.13 1.77
C CYS A 118 12.41 9.91 0.87
N ARG A 119 11.96 8.75 1.32
CA ARG A 119 12.02 7.49 0.55
C ARG A 119 10.83 7.30 -0.37
N THR A 120 9.82 8.16 -0.26
CA THR A 120 8.65 8.16 -1.13
C THR A 120 9.02 8.41 -2.58
N GLN A 121 8.24 7.84 -3.49
CA GLN A 121 8.40 8.04 -4.92
C GLN A 121 8.32 9.53 -5.27
N ILE A 122 9.16 9.98 -6.22
CA ILE A 122 9.41 11.40 -6.54
C ILE A 122 8.13 12.22 -6.72
N HIS A 123 7.10 11.64 -7.36
CA HIS A 123 5.84 12.34 -7.66
C HIS A 123 4.91 12.49 -6.44
N SER A 124 5.16 11.77 -5.36
CA SER A 124 4.40 11.83 -4.10
C SER A 124 5.21 12.46 -2.97
N ARG A 125 6.40 13.02 -3.26
CA ARG A 125 7.22 13.68 -2.24
C ARG A 125 6.64 15.04 -1.89
N PRO A 126 6.63 15.40 -0.60
CA PRO A 126 6.16 16.70 -0.19
C PRO A 126 7.20 17.78 -0.54
N PRO A 127 6.79 19.05 -0.72
CA PRO A 127 7.65 20.11 -1.21
C PRO A 127 8.89 20.36 -0.32
N GLU A 128 8.79 20.17 0.99
CA GLU A 128 9.91 20.34 1.92
C GLU A 128 11.05 19.35 1.69
N ASP A 129 10.83 18.23 0.99
CA ASP A 129 11.93 17.36 0.56
C ASP A 129 12.87 18.08 -0.40
N ARG A 130 12.31 18.92 -1.27
CA ARG A 130 13.05 19.71 -2.25
C ARG A 130 13.51 21.05 -1.69
N PHE A 131 12.64 21.78 -1.00
CA PHE A 131 12.89 23.16 -0.59
C PHE A 131 13.53 23.28 0.79
N GLU A 132 13.44 22.26 1.63
CA GLU A 132 14.00 22.25 2.99
C GLU A 132 14.77 20.95 3.29
N PRO A 133 15.77 20.57 2.47
CA PRO A 133 16.45 19.27 2.58
C PRO A 133 17.24 19.10 3.89
N THR A 134 17.65 20.19 4.51
CA THR A 134 18.42 20.18 5.77
C THR A 134 17.55 20.17 7.02
N LYS A 135 16.22 20.33 6.90
CA LYS A 135 15.31 20.27 8.04
C LYS A 135 14.81 18.84 8.27
N PRO A 136 14.72 18.40 9.54
CA PRO A 136 14.14 17.10 9.85
C PRO A 136 12.67 17.08 9.41
N LYS A 137 12.27 15.98 8.79
CA LYS A 137 10.90 15.73 8.36
C LYS A 137 10.02 15.46 9.58
N SER A 138 8.75 15.81 9.44
CA SER A 138 7.75 15.83 10.52
C SER A 138 6.37 15.49 9.96
N PHE A 139 5.32 15.64 10.76
CA PHE A 139 3.92 15.37 10.44
C PHE A 139 3.42 15.96 9.10
N PRO A 140 3.81 17.19 8.68
CA PRO A 140 3.35 17.74 7.40
C PRO A 140 3.69 16.88 6.17
N ARG A 141 4.68 15.98 6.28
CA ARG A 141 5.07 15.06 5.21
C ARG A 141 3.95 14.11 4.76
N ASP A 142 3.00 13.80 5.64
CA ASP A 142 1.88 12.91 5.31
C ASP A 142 0.64 13.66 4.76
N ILE A 143 0.76 14.97 4.48
CA ILE A 143 -0.35 15.84 4.05
C ILE A 143 -0.08 16.38 2.65
#